data_AF-A0A6C0K3V5-F1
#
_entry.id   AF-A0A6C0K3V5-F1
#
_cell.length_a   1.000
_cell.length_b   1.000
_cell.length_c   1.000
_cell.angle_alpha   90.00
_cell.angle_beta   90.00
_cell.angle_gamma   90.00
#
_symmetry.space_group_name_H-M   'P 1'
#
loop_
_entity.id
_entity.type
_entity.pdbx_description
1 polymer ?
#
loop_
_entity_poly.entity_id
_entity_poly.type
_entity_poly.pdbx_seq_one_letter_code
_entity_poly.pdbx_strand_id
1 'polypeptide(L)'
;MSDFVSGDKVSWEISNNTFTGTVIQCYESRGTIPESCVVRIDSVKGILEIDKGLVGKTMPITRSILKKTLSSVINSKARNYELRRAYENITGQSAKPGNGPANLIREYAGVKVPKGAQGGSKKTRKARTKKTRRNKK
;
A
#
# COMPACT_ATOMS: atom_id res chain seq x y z
N MET A 1 2.47 -8.49 -5.00
CA MET A 1 1.48 -7.53 -4.46
C MET A 1 2.17 -6.22 -4.13
N SER A 2 1.98 -5.24 -5.01
CA SER A 2 2.59 -3.91 -5.00
C SER A 2 2.07 -3.01 -3.87
N ASP A 3 2.97 -2.51 -3.02
CA ASP A 3 2.69 -1.57 -1.92
C ASP A 3 2.53 -0.13 -2.43
N PHE A 4 2.99 0.13 -3.64
CA PHE A 4 2.92 1.40 -4.33
C PHE A 4 1.93 1.29 -5.49
N VAL A 5 1.03 2.27 -5.57
CA VAL A 5 0.02 2.36 -6.63
C VAL A 5 0.33 3.59 -7.48
N SER A 6 -0.11 3.59 -8.74
CA SER A 6 -0.08 4.79 -9.59
C SER A 6 -0.72 5.98 -8.87
N GLY A 7 -0.05 7.13 -8.89
CA GLY A 7 -0.45 8.34 -8.20
C GLY A 7 0.08 8.50 -6.77
N ASP A 8 0.68 7.46 -6.18
CA ASP A 8 1.29 7.57 -4.84
C ASP A 8 2.46 8.57 -4.86
N LYS A 9 2.49 9.44 -3.84
CA LYS A 9 3.62 10.34 -3.59
C LYS A 9 4.70 9.60 -2.81
N VAL A 10 5.89 9.53 -3.39
CA VAL A 10 7.04 8.81 -2.84
C VAL A 10 8.23 9.72 -2.69
N SER A 11 9.10 9.38 -1.76
CA SER A 11 10.39 10.01 -1.55
C SER A 11 11.48 8.95 -1.48
N TRP A 12 12.66 9.28 -1.98
CA TRP A 12 13.85 8.44 -1.90
C TRP A 12 15.09 9.31 -1.77
N GLU A 13 16.18 8.72 -1.30
CA GLU A 13 17.43 9.42 -1.04
C GLU A 13 18.55 8.78 -1.87
N ILE A 14 19.33 9.62 -2.56
CA ILE A 14 20.53 9.21 -3.31
C ILE A 14 21.60 10.24 -3.02
N SER A 15 22.78 9.81 -2.58
CA SER A 15 23.97 10.66 -2.44
C SER A 15 23.69 12.00 -1.71
N ASN A 16 23.01 11.93 -0.57
CA ASN A 16 22.60 13.07 0.27
C ASN A 16 21.55 14.03 -0.31
N ASN A 17 20.97 13.70 -1.47
CA ASN A 17 19.85 14.42 -2.04
C ASN A 17 18.55 13.65 -1.78
N THR A 18 17.53 14.35 -1.31
CA THR A 18 16.18 13.80 -1.13
C THR A 18 15.33 14.15 -2.35
N PHE A 19 14.87 13.12 -3.04
CA PHE A 19 13.99 13.25 -4.18
C PHE A 19 12.56 12.96 -3.75
N THR A 20 11.63 13.66 -4.36
CA THR A 20 10.19 13.41 -4.20
C THR A 20 9.56 13.30 -5.58
N GLY A 21 8.56 12.44 -5.70
CA GLY A 21 7.94 12.16 -6.98
C GLY A 21 6.62 11.45 -6.88
N THR A 22 6.01 11.23 -8.03
CA THR A 22 4.75 10.52 -8.21
C THR A 22 4.99 9.21 -8.93
N VAL A 23 4.52 8.11 -8.37
CA VAL A 23 4.58 6.79 -9.03
C VAL A 23 3.64 6.80 -10.24
N ILE A 24 4.17 6.47 -11.41
CA ILE A 24 3.35 6.28 -12.63
C ILE A 24 2.92 4.82 -12.71
N GLN A 25 3.89 3.90 -12.67
CA GLN A 25 3.64 2.48 -12.86
C GLN A 25 4.69 1.66 -12.12
N CYS A 26 4.29 0.55 -11.52
CA CYS A 26 5.19 -0.42 -10.91
C CYS A 26 5.14 -1.74 -11.67
N TYR A 27 6.29 -2.35 -11.83
CA TYR A 27 6.44 -3.66 -12.46
C TYR A 27 6.75 -4.69 -11.39
N GLU A 28 5.97 -5.78 -11.36
CA GLU A 28 6.28 -6.93 -10.53
C GLU A 28 7.45 -7.71 -11.14
N SER A 29 8.31 -8.24 -10.27
CA SER A 29 9.44 -9.08 -10.65
C SER A 29 8.93 -10.31 -11.40
N ARG A 30 9.37 -10.48 -12.64
CA ARG A 30 9.25 -11.74 -13.39
C ARG A 30 10.65 -12.33 -13.55
N GLY A 31 11.05 -13.20 -12.63
CA GLY A 31 12.35 -13.86 -12.65
C GLY A 31 13.47 -13.03 -12.01
N THR A 32 14.55 -12.78 -12.74
CA THR A 32 15.77 -12.10 -12.25
C THR A 32 15.66 -10.57 -12.21
N ILE A 33 14.57 -10.00 -12.74
CA ILE A 33 14.39 -8.54 -12.78
C ILE A 33 13.90 -8.06 -11.41
N PRO A 34 14.58 -7.11 -10.76
CA PRO A 34 14.14 -6.56 -9.49
C PRO A 34 12.85 -5.76 -9.65
N GLU A 35 12.00 -5.77 -8.62
CA GLU A 35 10.80 -4.95 -8.58
C GLU A 35 11.17 -3.46 -8.67
N SER A 36 10.66 -2.79 -9.70
CA SER A 36 10.93 -1.39 -9.96
C SER A 36 9.65 -0.62 -10.23
N CYS A 37 9.67 0.66 -9.88
CA CYS A 37 8.60 1.59 -10.17
C CYS A 37 9.12 2.75 -11.00
N VAL A 38 8.39 3.11 -12.04
CA VAL A 38 8.60 4.34 -12.80
C VAL A 38 8.01 5.47 -12.01
N VAL A 39 8.86 6.42 -11.65
CA VAL A 39 8.49 7.59 -10.84
C VAL A 39 8.79 8.85 -11.64
N ARG A 40 7.84 9.77 -11.68
CA ARG A 40 8.05 11.14 -12.15
C ARG A 40 8.59 11.97 -11.01
N ILE A 41 9.72 12.65 -11.23
CA ILE A 41 10.35 13.50 -10.21
C ILE A 41 9.58 14.81 -10.13
N ASP A 42 9.10 15.14 -8.93
CA ASP A 42 8.34 16.38 -8.66
C ASP A 42 9.25 17.46 -8.07
N SER A 43 10.11 17.10 -7.12
CA SER A 43 11.07 18.04 -6.55
C SER A 43 12.30 17.32 -5.99
N VAL A 44 13.43 18.02 -6.00
CA VAL A 44 14.70 17.56 -5.45
C VAL A 44 15.12 18.56 -4.36
N LYS A 45 15.45 18.04 -3.19
CA LYS A 45 16.05 18.81 -2.09
C LYS A 45 17.47 18.30 -1.90
N GLY A 46 18.45 19.11 -2.25
CA GLY A 46 19.84 18.69 -2.31
C GLY A 46 20.80 19.85 -2.50
N ILE A 47 22.08 19.57 -2.24
CA ILE A 47 23.16 20.56 -2.31
C ILE A 47 23.64 20.75 -3.76
N LEU A 48 23.50 19.71 -4.60
CA LEU A 48 23.97 19.73 -5.98
C LEU A 48 22.89 20.27 -6.92
N GLU A 49 23.17 21.40 -7.58
CA GLU A 49 22.24 22.04 -8.52
C GLU A 49 22.00 21.23 -9.80
N ILE A 50 22.91 20.31 -10.13
CA ILE A 50 22.86 19.46 -11.34
C ILE A 50 21.57 18.61 -11.35
N ASP A 51 21.09 18.22 -10.17
CA ASP A 51 19.91 17.35 -10.04
C ASP A 51 18.57 18.10 -10.18
N LYS A 52 18.58 19.44 -10.15
CA LYS A 52 17.36 20.25 -10.35
C LYS A 52 16.81 20.10 -11.78
N GLY A 53 17.68 19.82 -12.76
CA GLY A 53 17.30 19.55 -14.16
C GLY A 53 16.59 18.21 -14.38
N LEU A 54 16.45 17.39 -13.33
CA LEU A 54 15.72 16.12 -13.37
C LEU A 54 14.24 16.28 -13.02
N VAL A 55 13.83 17.44 -12.51
CA VAL A 55 12.42 17.73 -12.20
C VAL A 55 11.57 17.62 -13.47
N GLY A 56 10.48 16.85 -13.39
CA GLY A 56 9.59 16.53 -14.51
C GLY A 56 9.98 15.29 -15.31
N LYS A 57 11.20 14.75 -15.16
CA LYS A 57 11.62 13.51 -15.83
C LYS A 57 11.09 12.27 -15.11
N THR A 58 10.98 11.19 -15.86
CA THR A 58 10.55 9.88 -15.38
C THR A 58 11.74 8.92 -15.29
N MET A 59 11.88 8.24 -14.16
CA MET A 59 12.99 7.29 -13.95
C MET A 59 12.49 5.99 -13.32
N PRO A 60 13.04 4.83 -13.73
CA PRO A 60 12.82 3.58 -13.03
C PRO A 60 13.63 3.55 -11.73
N ILE A 61 12.97 3.26 -10.61
CA ILE A 61 13.58 3.22 -9.29
C ILE A 61 13.26 1.87 -8.64
N THR A 62 14.25 1.27 -8.01
CA THR A 62 14.06 0.03 -7.26
C THR A 62 13.11 0.27 -6.09
N ARG A 63 12.12 -0.62 -5.94
CA ARG A 63 11.06 -0.48 -4.94
C ARG A 63 11.58 -0.40 -3.50
N SER A 64 12.70 -1.04 -3.19
CA SER A 64 13.27 -1.11 -1.84
C SER A 64 13.69 0.26 -1.27
N ILE A 65 13.98 1.23 -2.13
CA ILE A 65 14.50 2.56 -1.72
C ILE A 65 13.34 3.56 -1.60
N LEU A 66 12.18 3.26 -2.19
CA LEU A 66 11.01 4.13 -2.16
C LEU A 66 10.36 4.12 -0.78
N LYS A 67 10.07 5.32 -0.27
CA LYS A 67 9.30 5.54 0.96
C LYS A 67 8.06 6.35 0.63
N LYS A 68 6.91 6.04 1.23
CA LYS A 68 5.71 6.89 1.10
C LYS A 68 5.91 8.16 1.92
N THR A 69 5.48 9.30 1.39
CA THR A 69 5.52 10.55 2.14
C THR A 69 4.50 10.54 3.28
N LEU A 70 4.82 11.24 4.38
CA LEU A 70 3.95 11.32 5.55
C LEU A 70 2.55 11.85 5.19
N SER A 71 2.47 12.85 4.33
CA SER A 71 1.21 13.42 3.83
C SER A 71 0.37 12.40 3.07
N SER A 72 0.99 11.57 2.22
CA SER A 72 0.30 10.49 1.51
C SER A 72 -0.28 9.45 2.48
N VAL A 73 0.47 9.11 3.53
CA VAL A 73 0.00 8.17 4.56
C VAL A 73 -1.16 8.74 5.36
N ILE A 74 -1.07 10.02 5.75
CA ILE A 74 -2.14 10.72 6.48
C ILE A 74 -3.41 10.79 5.63
N ASN A 75 -3.31 11.22 4.37
CA ASN A 75 -4.46 11.33 3.46
C ASN A 75 -5.13 9.96 3.21
N SER A 76 -4.35 8.90 3.06
CA SER A 76 -4.89 7.54 2.93
C SER A 76 -5.64 7.11 4.20
N LYS A 77 -5.09 7.40 5.38
CA LYS A 77 -5.78 7.12 6.66
C LYS A 77 -7.05 7.96 6.84
N ALA A 78 -7.03 9.23 6.45
CA ALA A 78 -8.18 10.13 6.52
C ALA A 78 -9.31 9.64 5.61
N ARG A 79 -9.03 9.33 4.35
CA ARG A 79 -10.04 8.74 3.43
C ARG A 79 -10.64 7.45 3.97
N ASN A 80 -9.81 6.57 4.52
CA ASN A 80 -10.29 5.34 5.15
C ASN A 80 -11.20 5.61 6.36
N TYR A 81 -10.88 6.64 7.15
CA TYR A 81 -11.70 7.05 8.28
C TYR A 81 -13.04 7.64 7.82
N GLU A 82 -13.03 8.52 6.81
CA GLU A 82 -14.25 9.11 6.25
C GLU A 82 -15.18 8.07 5.64
N LEU A 83 -14.65 7.13 4.86
CA LEU A 83 -15.43 6.02 4.32
C LEU A 83 -16.05 5.17 5.43
N ARG A 84 -15.29 4.93 6.51
CA ARG A 84 -15.79 4.20 7.69
C ARG A 84 -16.94 4.94 8.35
N ARG A 85 -16.77 6.25 8.57
CA ARG A 85 -17.77 7.12 9.19
C ARG A 85 -19.02 7.22 8.32
N ALA A 86 -18.88 7.44 7.03
CA ALA A 86 -19.99 7.52 6.09
C ALA A 86 -20.81 6.23 6.08
N TYR A 87 -20.16 5.06 6.03
CA TYR A 87 -20.85 3.78 6.10
C TYR A 87 -21.59 3.58 7.43
N GLU A 88 -20.92 3.83 8.57
CA GLU A 88 -21.51 3.67 9.90
C GLU A 88 -22.72 4.60 10.07
N ASN A 89 -22.65 5.83 9.56
CA ASN A 89 -23.75 6.79 9.61
C ASN A 89 -24.95 6.36 8.75
N ILE A 90 -24.71 5.84 7.53
CA ILE A 90 -25.80 5.48 6.59
C ILE A 90 -26.46 4.15 6.98
N THR A 91 -25.65 3.15 7.35
CA THR A 91 -26.13 1.78 7.55
C THR A 91 -26.43 1.44 9.00
N GLY A 92 -25.92 2.22 9.96
CA GLY A 92 -25.94 1.88 11.39
C GLY A 92 -25.09 0.64 11.74
N GLN A 93 -24.38 0.06 10.76
CA GLN A 93 -23.58 -1.14 10.93
C GLN A 93 -22.10 -0.79 11.07
N SER A 94 -21.38 -1.56 11.89
CA SER A 94 -19.94 -1.32 12.09
C SER A 94 -19.16 -1.53 10.79
N ALA A 95 -18.40 -0.50 10.37
CA ALA A 95 -17.49 -0.57 9.24
C ALA A 95 -16.13 -1.20 9.61
N LYS A 96 -16.07 -1.99 10.69
CA LYS A 96 -14.88 -2.76 11.03
C LYS A 96 -14.57 -3.75 9.90
N PRO A 97 -13.31 -3.82 9.45
CA PRO A 97 -12.92 -4.81 8.46
C PRO A 97 -13.16 -6.21 9.05
N GLY A 98 -13.92 -7.05 8.35
CA GLY A 98 -14.38 -8.33 8.92
C GLY A 98 -15.88 -8.54 8.82
N ASN A 99 -16.65 -7.46 8.78
CA ASN A 99 -18.10 -7.49 8.92
C ASN A 99 -18.79 -7.26 7.57
N GLY A 100 -19.28 -8.34 6.96
CA GLY A 100 -20.29 -8.33 5.89
C GLY A 100 -20.12 -7.22 4.82
N PRO A 101 -21.12 -6.34 4.62
CA PRO A 101 -21.12 -5.36 3.52
C PRO A 101 -20.01 -4.31 3.60
N ALA A 102 -19.37 -4.14 4.74
CA ALA A 102 -18.25 -3.19 4.90
C ALA A 102 -17.02 -3.61 4.08
N ASN A 103 -16.83 -4.90 3.80
CA ASN A 103 -15.75 -5.35 2.93
C ASN A 103 -16.05 -5.03 1.46
N LEU A 104 -17.30 -5.19 1.01
CA LEU A 104 -17.76 -4.85 -0.34
C LEU A 104 -17.56 -3.36 -0.61
N ILE A 105 -17.92 -2.49 0.33
CA ILE A 105 -17.80 -1.04 0.14
C ILE A 105 -16.35 -0.57 0.17
N ARG A 106 -15.50 -1.21 0.98
CA ARG A 106 -14.04 -0.98 0.91
C ARG A 106 -13.49 -1.36 -0.46
N GLU A 107 -13.91 -2.50 -1.01
CA GLU A 107 -13.53 -2.93 -2.35
C GLU A 107 -14.01 -1.95 -3.44
N TYR A 108 -15.28 -1.53 -3.38
CA TYR A 108 -15.84 -0.50 -4.27
C TYR A 108 -15.12 0.85 -4.16
N ALA A 109 -14.68 1.23 -2.95
CA ALA A 109 -13.93 2.46 -2.72
C ALA A 109 -12.42 2.33 -3.00
N GLY A 110 -11.94 1.19 -3.53
CA GLY A 110 -10.53 0.94 -3.78
C GLY A 110 -9.67 0.83 -2.51
N VAL A 111 -10.30 0.66 -1.35
CA VAL A 111 -9.65 0.52 -0.05
C VAL A 111 -9.40 -0.95 0.24
N LYS A 112 -8.13 -1.32 0.42
CA LYS A 112 -7.75 -2.70 0.70
C LYS A 112 -8.28 -3.18 2.06
N VAL A 113 -8.94 -4.33 2.07
CA VAL A 113 -9.35 -5.02 3.30
C VAL A 113 -8.11 -5.66 3.96
N PRO A 114 -7.88 -5.49 5.28
CA PRO A 114 -6.78 -6.13 5.98
C PRO A 114 -6.82 -7.67 5.86
N LYS A 115 -5.64 -8.31 5.76
CA LYS A 115 -5.53 -9.78 5.76
C LYS A 115 -6.15 -10.35 7.05
N GLY A 116 -7.11 -11.26 6.90
CA GLY A 116 -7.83 -11.90 8.02
C GLY A 116 -9.23 -11.33 8.30
N ALA A 117 -9.60 -10.21 7.68
CA ALA A 117 -10.94 -9.63 7.71
C ALA A 117 -11.83 -10.09 6.53
N GLN A 118 -11.26 -10.70 5.50
CA GLN A 118 -11.96 -11.04 4.25
C GLN A 118 -12.78 -12.34 4.31
N GLY A 119 -13.12 -12.84 5.50
CA GLY A 119 -13.92 -14.08 5.65
C GLY A 119 -13.19 -15.38 5.26
N GLY A 120 -11.94 -15.30 4.78
CA GLY A 120 -11.07 -16.44 4.53
C GLY A 120 -10.72 -17.14 5.83
N SER A 121 -11.55 -18.13 6.19
CA SER A 121 -11.35 -19.17 7.20
C SER A 121 -10.20 -18.88 8.17
N LYS A 122 -10.53 -18.33 9.35
CA LYS A 122 -9.83 -18.70 10.57
C LYS A 122 -10.07 -20.21 10.80
N LYS A 123 -9.55 -21.08 9.93
CA LYS A 123 -9.10 -22.41 10.33
C LYS A 123 -7.98 -22.12 11.31
N THR A 124 -8.43 -21.88 12.53
CA THR A 124 -7.62 -21.59 13.69
C THR A 124 -6.47 -22.58 13.66
N ARG A 125 -5.26 -22.10 13.94
CA ARG A 125 -4.11 -22.98 14.21
C ARG A 125 -4.48 -24.10 15.21
N LYS A 126 -5.51 -23.87 16.04
CA LYS A 126 -6.16 -24.83 16.94
C LYS A 126 -6.93 -25.98 16.27
N ALA A 127 -7.55 -25.77 15.09
CA ALA A 127 -8.21 -26.85 14.35
C ALA A 127 -7.19 -27.85 13.77
N ARG A 128 -6.01 -27.37 13.38
CA ARG A 128 -4.94 -28.20 12.82
C ARG A 128 -4.27 -29.10 13.87
N THR A 129 -4.10 -28.61 15.10
CA THR A 129 -3.50 -29.38 16.21
C THR A 129 -4.40 -30.47 16.80
N LYS A 130 -5.73 -30.39 16.64
CA LYS A 130 -6.64 -31.47 17.08
C LYS A 130 -6.62 -32.69 16.15
N LYS A 131 -6.36 -32.50 14.85
CA LYS A 131 -6.36 -33.61 13.87
C LYS A 131 -5.12 -34.51 14.02
N THR A 132 -3.97 -33.94 14.35
CA THR A 132 -2.72 -34.70 14.57
C THR A 132 -2.70 -35.48 15.88
N ARG A 133 -3.57 -35.18 16.84
CA ARG A 133 -3.68 -35.90 18.12
C ARG A 133 -4.58 -37.14 18.08
N ARG A 134 -5.45 -37.28 17.07
CA ARG A 134 -6.36 -38.45 16.94
C ARG A 134 -5.72 -39.64 16.22
N ASN A 135 -4.67 -39.44 15.43
CA ASN A 135 -3.97 -40.51 14.71
C ASN A 135 -2.77 -41.09 15.49
N LYS A 136 -2.63 -40.76 16.78
CA LYS A 136 -1.74 -41.45 17.71
C LYS A 136 -2.61 -42.33 18.62
N LYS A 137 -3.12 -43.43 18.08
CA LYS A 137 -3.56 -44.62 18.82
C LYS A 137 -3.23 -45.82 17.96
#